data_AF-A0A2T2VH89-F1
#
_entry.id   AF-A0A2T2VH89-F1
#
_cell.length_a   1.000
_cell.length_b   1.000
_cell.length_c   1.000
_cell.angle_alpha   90.00
_cell.angle_beta   90.00
_cell.angle_gamma   90.00
#
_symmetry.space_group_name_H-M   'P 1'
#
loop_
_entity.id
_entity.type
_entity.pdbx_description
1 polymer ?
#
loop_
_entity_poly.entity_id
_entity_poly.type
_entity_poly.pdbx_seq_one_letter_code
_entity_poly.pdbx_strand_id
1 'polypeptide(L)'
;MAASLQALNIIAPEEAEKESAKLEDKSNRSIVSAVASVYAENETPGKLAYFRDQMRKLSGISKYSLINQYKKYLPSLEMAEIEVALPGLKKVADENDAWFIRYIAAQSIMKVETKYSDEKSNLEDDLAELEKKENPDKGKMEKLKADIDKISGLLDEIEQIKSDLAEDETNQRLKRLYQ
;
A
#
# COMPACT_ATOMS: atom_id res chain seq x y z
N MET A 1 -16.60 21.15 4.66
CA MET A 1 -15.13 20.99 4.65
C MET A 1 -14.68 19.71 3.95
N ALA A 2 -15.14 18.51 4.34
CA ALA A 2 -14.79 17.28 3.61
C ALA A 2 -15.29 17.28 2.14
N ALA A 3 -16.58 17.58 1.93
CA ALA A 3 -17.16 17.67 0.58
C ALA A 3 -16.55 18.80 -0.27
N SER A 4 -16.13 19.91 0.37
CA SER A 4 -15.47 21.01 -0.34
C SER A 4 -14.03 20.66 -0.73
N LEU A 5 -13.33 19.85 0.06
CA LEU A 5 -11.98 19.37 -0.27
C LEU A 5 -12.00 18.37 -1.43
N GLN A 6 -13.00 17.49 -1.47
CA GLN A 6 -13.18 16.58 -2.62
C GLN A 6 -13.57 17.33 -3.90
N ALA A 7 -14.50 18.28 -3.81
CA ALA A 7 -14.83 19.13 -4.96
C ALA A 7 -13.60 19.92 -5.44
N LEU A 8 -12.77 20.41 -4.50
CA LEU A 8 -11.51 21.07 -4.82
C LEU A 8 -10.54 20.12 -5.52
N ASN A 9 -10.44 18.86 -5.08
CA ASN A 9 -9.54 17.88 -5.71
C ASN A 9 -9.88 17.64 -7.18
N ILE A 10 -11.17 17.67 -7.53
CA ILE A 10 -11.64 17.49 -8.92
C ILE A 10 -11.22 18.66 -9.81
N ILE A 11 -11.23 19.90 -9.30
CA ILE A 11 -11.01 21.11 -10.11
C ILE A 11 -9.59 21.68 -10.02
N ALA A 12 -8.91 21.44 -8.90
CA ALA A 12 -7.59 21.97 -8.58
C ALA A 12 -6.84 21.01 -7.62
N PRO A 13 -6.29 19.90 -8.13
CA PRO A 13 -5.61 18.87 -7.31
C PRO A 13 -4.48 19.42 -6.45
N GLU A 14 -3.61 20.28 -7.01
CA GLU A 14 -2.49 20.88 -6.27
C GLU A 14 -2.97 21.78 -5.11
N GLU A 15 -4.07 22.52 -5.31
CA GLU A 15 -4.67 23.34 -4.26
C GLU A 15 -5.26 22.44 -3.16
N ALA A 16 -5.92 21.35 -3.57
CA ALA A 16 -6.47 20.37 -2.63
C ALA A 16 -5.39 19.71 -1.77
N GLU A 17 -4.20 19.42 -2.32
CA GLU A 17 -3.07 18.91 -1.54
C GLU A 17 -2.57 19.92 -0.52
N LYS A 18 -2.41 21.19 -0.92
CA LYS A 18 -1.99 22.28 -0.03
C LYS A 18 -2.97 22.47 1.12
N GLU A 19 -4.28 22.44 0.83
CA GLU A 19 -5.32 22.52 1.86
C GLU A 19 -5.35 21.27 2.73
N SER A 20 -5.12 20.08 2.16
CA SER A 20 -5.04 18.82 2.91
C SER A 20 -3.90 18.85 3.92
N ALA A 21 -2.73 19.36 3.56
CA ALA A 21 -1.58 19.48 4.45
C ALA A 21 -1.87 20.35 5.69
N LYS A 22 -2.67 21.41 5.54
CA LYS A 22 -3.10 22.27 6.67
C LYS A 22 -4.06 21.57 7.64
N LEU A 23 -4.58 20.40 7.26
CA LEU A 23 -5.62 19.67 7.99
C LEU A 23 -5.13 18.35 8.60
N GLU A 24 -3.86 17.99 8.43
CA GLU A 24 -3.31 16.70 8.91
C GLU A 24 -3.45 16.51 10.43
N ASP A 25 -3.38 17.60 11.20
CA ASP A 25 -3.50 17.57 12.66
C ASP A 25 -4.94 17.47 13.17
N LYS A 26 -5.93 17.54 12.27
CA LYS A 26 -7.35 17.48 12.67
C LYS A 26 -7.74 16.01 12.90
N SER A 27 -8.36 15.75 14.04
CA SER A 27 -8.86 14.41 14.43
C SER A 27 -10.31 14.13 13.99
N ASN A 28 -10.97 15.08 13.33
CA ASN A 28 -12.33 14.90 12.85
C ASN A 28 -12.37 13.82 11.76
N ARG A 29 -13.18 12.77 11.96
CA ARG A 29 -13.32 11.63 11.04
C ARG A 29 -13.51 12.03 9.58
N SER A 30 -14.39 13.00 9.32
CA SER A 30 -14.68 13.45 7.96
C SER A 30 -13.51 14.19 7.33
N ILE A 31 -12.73 14.95 8.13
CA ILE A 31 -11.52 15.62 7.66
C ILE A 31 -10.43 14.60 7.35
N VAL A 32 -10.16 13.67 8.28
CA VAL A 32 -9.14 12.62 8.10
C VAL A 32 -9.42 11.80 6.84
N SER A 33 -10.69 11.43 6.62
CA SER A 33 -11.10 10.70 5.43
C SER A 33 -10.94 11.51 4.15
N ALA A 34 -11.21 12.81 4.17
CA ALA A 34 -11.07 13.66 2.99
C ALA A 34 -9.59 13.87 2.62
N VAL A 35 -8.75 14.18 3.62
CA VAL A 35 -7.29 14.30 3.45
C VAL A 35 -6.69 13.00 2.92
N ALA A 36 -7.08 11.85 3.49
CA ALA A 36 -6.61 10.56 3.02
C ALA A 36 -7.06 10.24 1.58
N SER A 37 -8.26 10.69 1.17
CA SER A 37 -8.73 10.52 -0.22
C SER A 37 -7.88 11.34 -1.18
N VAL A 38 -7.61 12.61 -0.87
CA VAL A 38 -6.78 13.48 -1.71
C VAL A 38 -5.38 12.87 -1.89
N TYR A 39 -4.74 12.46 -0.80
CA TYR A 39 -3.40 11.86 -0.89
C TYR A 39 -3.37 10.54 -1.67
N ALA A 40 -4.41 9.72 -1.57
CA ALA A 40 -4.51 8.48 -2.32
C ALA A 40 -4.82 8.72 -3.81
N GLU A 41 -5.68 9.69 -4.13
CA GLU A 41 -6.10 9.99 -5.51
C GLU A 41 -5.01 10.71 -6.31
N ASN A 42 -4.23 11.56 -5.65
CA ASN A 42 -3.18 12.34 -6.30
C ASN A 42 -1.79 11.70 -6.16
N GLU A 43 -1.69 10.53 -5.53
CA GLU A 43 -0.43 9.83 -5.30
C GLU A 43 0.61 10.73 -4.57
N THR A 44 0.13 11.56 -3.64
CA THR A 44 0.92 12.61 -3.02
C THR A 44 2.15 12.01 -2.30
N PRO A 45 3.39 12.37 -2.69
CA PRO A 45 4.60 11.78 -2.10
C PRO A 45 4.76 12.06 -0.60
N GLY A 46 5.41 11.15 0.12
CA GLY A 46 5.82 11.37 1.52
C GLY A 46 4.66 11.41 2.53
N LYS A 47 3.49 10.88 2.19
CA LYS A 47 2.31 10.85 3.08
C LYS A 47 2.15 9.54 3.86
N LEU A 48 3.13 8.63 3.76
CA LEU A 48 3.18 7.41 4.55
C LEU A 48 3.03 7.66 6.06
N ALA A 49 3.74 8.66 6.60
CA ALA A 49 3.69 9.01 8.02
C ALA A 49 2.27 9.39 8.47
N TYR A 50 1.58 10.22 7.68
CA TYR A 50 0.20 10.60 7.95
C TYR A 50 -0.73 9.38 8.06
N PHE A 51 -0.68 8.46 7.08
CA PHE A 51 -1.50 7.26 7.12
C PHE A 51 -1.21 6.40 8.35
N ARG A 52 0.07 6.18 8.68
CA ARG A 52 0.48 5.39 9.85
C ARG A 52 -0.02 5.99 11.16
N ASP A 53 0.11 7.31 11.32
CA ASP A 53 -0.30 8.00 12.53
C ASP A 53 -1.82 7.99 12.71
N GLN A 54 -2.57 8.25 11.65
CA GLN A 54 -4.04 8.23 11.72
C GLN A 54 -4.56 6.80 11.96
N MET A 55 -3.90 5.78 11.44
CA MET A 55 -4.30 4.38 11.62
C MET A 55 -4.15 3.90 13.07
N ARG A 56 -3.24 4.52 13.85
CA ARG A 56 -3.10 4.29 15.29
C ARG A 56 -4.18 5.01 16.11
N LYS A 57 -4.64 6.16 15.64
CA LYS A 57 -5.62 7.02 16.34
C LYS A 57 -7.08 6.60 16.11
N LEU A 58 -7.38 6.08 14.93
CA LEU A 58 -8.75 5.76 14.53
C LEU A 58 -9.19 4.36 14.97
N SER A 59 -10.50 4.17 15.08
CA SER A 59 -11.15 2.88 15.34
C SER A 59 -12.42 2.70 14.51
N GLY A 60 -12.93 1.45 14.50
CA GLY A 60 -14.18 1.08 13.84
C GLY A 60 -14.23 1.48 12.36
N ILE A 61 -15.36 2.03 11.93
CA ILE A 61 -15.59 2.41 10.53
C ILE A 61 -14.60 3.47 10.02
N SER A 62 -14.09 4.35 10.89
CA SER A 62 -13.10 5.38 10.53
C SER A 62 -11.79 4.74 10.11
N LYS A 63 -11.31 3.77 10.90
CA LYS A 63 -10.08 3.03 10.61
C LYS A 63 -10.24 2.19 9.35
N TYR A 64 -11.38 1.52 9.20
CA TYR A 64 -11.70 0.81 7.96
C TYR A 64 -11.66 1.71 6.72
N SER A 65 -12.26 2.90 6.80
CA SER A 65 -12.24 3.89 5.72
C SER A 65 -10.83 4.37 5.41
N LEU A 66 -10.03 4.66 6.44
CA LEU A 66 -8.64 5.07 6.28
C LEU A 66 -7.80 3.98 5.62
N ILE A 67 -7.91 2.72 6.05
CA ILE A 67 -7.15 1.61 5.45
C ILE A 67 -7.57 1.39 3.99
N ASN A 68 -8.84 1.60 3.65
CA ASN A 68 -9.27 1.57 2.24
C ASN A 68 -8.58 2.64 1.39
N GLN A 69 -8.42 3.87 1.90
CA GLN A 69 -7.68 4.90 1.17
C GLN A 69 -6.18 4.59 1.14
N TYR A 70 -5.64 4.07 2.25
CA TYR A 70 -4.26 3.65 2.31
C TYR A 70 -3.95 2.55 1.29
N LYS A 71 -4.83 1.56 1.13
CA LYS A 71 -4.74 0.52 0.10
C LYS A 71 -4.60 1.08 -1.31
N LYS A 72 -5.29 2.18 -1.61
CA LYS A 72 -5.20 2.86 -2.92
C LYS A 72 -3.92 3.68 -3.07
N TYR A 73 -3.38 4.18 -1.96
CA TYR A 73 -2.14 4.93 -1.92
C TYR A 73 -0.89 4.02 -2.02
N LEU A 74 -0.92 2.81 -1.44
CA LEU A 74 0.22 1.87 -1.42
C LEU A 74 0.90 1.69 -2.79
N PRO A 75 0.18 1.52 -3.93
CA PRO A 75 0.84 1.38 -5.23
C PRO A 75 1.71 2.56 -5.66
N SER A 76 1.47 3.77 -5.14
CA SER A 76 2.30 4.96 -5.43
C SER A 76 3.60 5.01 -4.64
N LEU A 77 3.75 4.17 -3.62
CA LEU A 77 4.94 4.15 -2.78
C LEU A 77 6.10 3.42 -3.45
N GLU A 78 7.30 3.92 -3.18
CA GLU A 78 8.55 3.24 -3.51
C GLU A 78 8.75 1.99 -2.61
N MET A 79 9.57 1.04 -3.07
CA MET A 79 9.81 -0.22 -2.35
C MET A 79 10.26 -0.01 -0.89
N ALA A 80 11.19 0.92 -0.66
CA ALA A 80 11.67 1.22 0.69
C ALA A 80 10.55 1.75 1.62
N GLU A 81 9.56 2.45 1.06
CA GLU A 81 8.39 2.91 1.83
C GLU A 81 7.40 1.77 2.09
N ILE A 82 7.30 0.81 1.17
CA ILE A 82 6.49 -0.39 1.33
C ILE A 82 7.05 -1.29 2.44
N GLU A 83 8.36 -1.51 2.49
CA GLU A 83 9.02 -2.26 3.57
C GLU A 83 8.71 -1.64 4.95
N VAL A 84 8.62 -0.31 5.04
CA VAL A 84 8.23 0.39 6.27
C VAL A 84 6.72 0.29 6.57
N ALA A 85 5.89 0.13 5.53
CA ALA A 85 4.43 0.02 5.64
C ALA A 85 3.97 -1.36 6.12
N LEU A 86 4.59 -2.44 5.62
CA LEU A 86 4.15 -3.82 5.81
C LEU A 86 3.99 -4.24 7.28
N PRO A 87 4.93 -3.95 8.21
CA PRO A 87 4.78 -4.32 9.61
C PRO A 87 3.54 -3.69 10.27
N GLY A 88 3.19 -2.47 9.86
CA GLY A 88 1.99 -1.78 10.36
C GLY A 88 0.71 -2.44 9.85
N LEU A 89 0.68 -2.87 8.59
CA LEU A 89 -0.45 -3.59 8.01
C LEU A 89 -0.58 -4.99 8.62
N LYS A 90 0.52 -5.74 8.77
CA LYS A 90 0.55 -7.04 9.46
C LYS A 90 -0.05 -6.92 10.85
N LYS A 91 0.42 -5.96 11.63
CA LYS A 91 -0.10 -5.73 12.99
C LYS A 91 -1.61 -5.48 13.02
N VAL A 92 -2.15 -4.72 12.07
CA VAL A 92 -3.60 -4.50 11.99
C VAL A 92 -4.35 -5.73 11.48
N ALA A 93 -3.74 -6.49 10.57
CA ALA A 93 -4.30 -7.74 10.05
C ALA A 93 -4.31 -8.86 11.09
N ASP A 94 -3.44 -8.80 12.09
CA ASP A 94 -3.27 -9.80 13.16
C ASP A 94 -4.09 -9.41 14.41
N GLU A 95 -3.78 -8.26 15.01
CA GLU A 95 -4.21 -7.94 16.38
C GLU A 95 -5.59 -7.26 16.48
N ASN A 96 -6.23 -6.90 15.36
CA ASN A 96 -7.48 -6.12 15.46
C ASN A 96 -8.71 -6.99 15.76
N ASP A 97 -9.44 -6.69 16.82
CA ASP A 97 -10.66 -7.43 17.20
C ASP A 97 -11.72 -7.51 16.09
N ALA A 98 -11.82 -6.46 15.27
CA ALA A 98 -12.79 -6.39 14.20
C ALA A 98 -12.29 -7.12 12.95
N TRP A 99 -12.85 -8.29 12.67
CA TRP A 99 -12.47 -9.11 11.50
C TRP A 99 -12.51 -8.35 10.16
N PHE A 100 -13.43 -7.41 9.98
CA PHE A 100 -13.52 -6.62 8.75
C PHE A 100 -12.39 -5.59 8.61
N ILE A 101 -11.80 -5.14 9.72
CA ILE A 101 -10.60 -4.30 9.74
C ILE A 101 -9.37 -5.14 9.41
N ARG A 102 -9.25 -6.33 10.01
CA ARG A 102 -8.19 -7.30 9.66
C ARG A 102 -8.25 -7.65 8.18
N TYR A 103 -9.45 -7.92 7.66
CA TYR A 103 -9.68 -8.25 6.26
C TYR A 103 -9.20 -7.15 5.31
N ILE A 104 -9.52 -5.88 5.57
CA ILE A 104 -9.06 -4.80 4.67
C ILE A 104 -7.56 -4.56 4.78
N ALA A 105 -6.95 -4.78 5.95
CA ALA A 105 -5.49 -4.73 6.10
C ALA A 105 -4.81 -5.85 5.30
N ALA A 106 -5.32 -7.08 5.39
CA ALA A 106 -4.84 -8.21 4.60
C ALA A 106 -5.02 -7.97 3.08
N GLN A 107 -6.16 -7.43 2.64
CA GLN A 107 -6.33 -7.02 1.24
C GLN A 107 -5.34 -5.94 0.80
N SER A 108 -4.87 -5.11 1.73
CA SER A 108 -3.87 -4.08 1.43
C SER A 108 -2.49 -4.72 1.22
N ILE A 109 -2.16 -5.74 2.00
CA ILE A 109 -0.94 -6.56 1.81
C ILE A 109 -0.98 -7.26 0.45
N MET A 110 -2.10 -7.91 0.09
CA MET A 110 -2.25 -8.54 -1.24
C MET A 110 -2.18 -7.55 -2.40
N LYS A 111 -2.60 -6.29 -2.19
CA LYS A 111 -2.49 -5.26 -3.22
C LYS A 111 -1.02 -4.93 -3.51
N VAL A 112 -0.17 -4.95 -2.47
CA VAL A 112 1.28 -4.81 -2.61
C VAL A 112 1.87 -6.03 -3.31
N GLU A 113 1.49 -7.24 -2.88
CA GLU A 113 1.89 -8.50 -3.52
C GLU A 113 1.60 -8.49 -5.03
N THR A 114 0.39 -8.09 -5.42
CA THR A 114 -0.02 -8.02 -6.84
C THR A 114 0.86 -7.04 -7.61
N LYS A 115 1.07 -5.81 -7.09
CA LYS A 115 1.92 -4.81 -7.75
C LYS A 115 3.32 -5.37 -8.03
N TYR A 116 3.94 -5.94 -7.00
CA TYR A 116 5.33 -6.39 -7.11
C TYR A 116 5.47 -7.71 -7.88
N SER A 117 4.46 -8.58 -7.86
CA SER A 117 4.40 -9.74 -8.74
C SER A 117 4.32 -9.31 -10.22
N ASP A 118 3.47 -8.33 -10.54
CA ASP A 118 3.35 -7.78 -11.89
C ASP A 118 4.67 -7.10 -12.33
N GLU A 119 5.27 -6.31 -11.44
CA GLU A 119 6.55 -5.63 -11.69
C GLU A 119 7.69 -6.63 -11.93
N LYS A 120 7.78 -7.68 -11.11
CA LYS A 120 8.76 -8.76 -11.29
C LYS A 120 8.58 -9.45 -12.64
N SER A 121 7.35 -9.80 -13.00
CA SER A 121 7.06 -10.45 -14.29
C SER A 121 7.53 -9.58 -15.47
N ASN A 122 7.27 -8.27 -15.42
CA ASN A 122 7.73 -7.34 -16.47
C ASN A 122 9.26 -7.26 -16.55
N LEU A 123 9.96 -7.26 -15.41
CA LEU A 123 11.43 -7.25 -15.39
C LEU A 123 12.03 -8.57 -15.90
N GLU A 124 11.39 -9.70 -15.62
CA GLU A 124 11.78 -11.02 -16.13
C GLU A 124 11.60 -11.09 -17.66
N ASP A 125 10.52 -10.53 -18.20
CA ASP A 125 10.30 -10.41 -19.64
C ASP A 125 11.36 -9.49 -20.29
N ASP A 126 11.62 -8.32 -19.70
CA ASP A 126 12.66 -7.39 -20.15
C ASP A 126 14.06 -8.03 -20.16
N LEU A 127 14.37 -8.84 -19.14
CA LEU A 127 15.62 -9.58 -19.04
C LEU A 127 15.71 -10.65 -20.15
N ALA A 128 14.65 -11.43 -20.35
CA ALA A 128 14.60 -12.45 -21.38
C ALA A 128 14.71 -11.87 -22.80
N GLU A 129 14.14 -10.69 -23.05
CA GLU A 129 14.33 -9.98 -24.32
C GLU A 129 15.76 -9.46 -24.50
N LEU A 130 16.37 -8.96 -23.42
CA LEU A 130 17.75 -8.46 -23.45
C LEU A 130 18.74 -9.60 -23.74
N GLU A 131 18.55 -10.78 -23.13
CA GLU A 131 19.39 -11.96 -23.33
C GLU A 131 19.37 -12.48 -24.78
N LYS A 132 18.31 -12.21 -25.55
CA LYS A 132 18.19 -12.61 -26.96
C LYS A 132 18.95 -11.71 -27.94
N LYS A 133 19.45 -10.55 -27.51
CA LYS A 133 20.16 -9.61 -28.39
C LYS A 133 21.54 -10.14 -28.76
N GLU A 134 22.00 -9.85 -29.98
CA GLU A 134 23.32 -10.28 -30.49
C GLU A 134 24.50 -9.77 -29.64
N ASN A 135 24.35 -8.58 -29.05
CA ASN A 135 25.31 -8.01 -28.11
C ASN A 135 24.55 -7.42 -26.90
N PRO A 136 24.22 -8.24 -25.89
CA PRO A 136 23.40 -7.83 -24.77
C PRO A 136 24.20 -6.91 -23.82
N ASP A 137 23.54 -5.85 -23.34
CA ASP A 137 24.12 -4.94 -22.35
C ASP A 137 24.19 -5.64 -20.99
N LYS A 138 25.40 -6.07 -20.62
CA LYS A 138 25.66 -6.76 -19.35
C LYS A 138 25.34 -5.91 -18.13
N GLY A 139 25.59 -4.60 -18.18
CA GLY A 139 25.29 -3.70 -17.06
C GLY A 139 23.79 -3.58 -16.84
N LYS A 140 23.01 -3.49 -17.93
CA LYS A 140 21.54 -3.52 -17.84
C LYS A 140 21.02 -4.87 -17.33
N MET A 141 21.59 -6.00 -17.77
CA MET A 141 21.21 -7.33 -17.27
C MET A 141 21.47 -7.50 -15.78
N GLU A 142 22.64 -7.09 -15.29
CA GLU A 142 22.98 -7.15 -13.85
C GLU A 142 22.03 -6.29 -13.02
N LYS A 143 21.66 -5.10 -13.51
CA LYS A 143 20.68 -4.25 -12.84
C LYS A 143 19.30 -4.91 -12.76
N LEU A 144 18.79 -5.45 -13.88
CA LEU A 144 17.50 -6.15 -13.92
C LEU A 144 17.47 -7.33 -12.94
N LYS A 145 18.53 -8.16 -12.92
CA LYS A 145 18.67 -9.27 -11.97
C LYS A 145 18.64 -8.79 -10.52
N ALA A 146 19.39 -7.74 -10.20
CA ALA A 146 19.41 -7.18 -8.86
C ALA A 146 18.04 -6.62 -8.42
N ASP A 147 17.27 -6.01 -9.34
CA ASP A 147 15.94 -5.51 -9.04
C ASP A 147 14.91 -6.66 -8.90
N ILE A 148 15.00 -7.71 -9.72
CA ILE A 148 14.22 -8.95 -9.58
C ILE A 148 14.49 -9.62 -8.23
N ASP A 149 15.75 -9.71 -7.80
CA ASP A 149 16.14 -10.32 -6.53
C ASP A 149 15.57 -9.54 -5.33
N LYS A 150 15.60 -8.20 -5.37
CA LYS A 150 14.97 -7.36 -4.33
C LYS A 150 13.47 -7.58 -4.27
N ILE A 151 12.78 -7.56 -5.41
CA ILE A 151 11.34 -7.80 -5.45
C ILE A 151 11.01 -9.19 -4.93
N SER A 152 11.82 -10.20 -5.28
CA SER A 152 11.64 -11.56 -4.77
C SER A 152 11.74 -11.62 -3.24
N GLY A 153 12.73 -10.94 -2.65
CA GLY A 153 12.84 -10.84 -1.19
C GLY A 153 11.63 -10.19 -0.51
N LEU A 154 11.07 -9.15 -1.13
CA LEU A 154 9.83 -8.52 -0.64
C LEU A 154 8.62 -9.45 -0.75
N LEU A 155 8.48 -10.19 -1.85
CA LEU A 155 7.41 -11.16 -2.03
C LEU A 155 7.51 -12.32 -1.04
N ASP A 156 8.73 -12.77 -0.74
CA ASP A 156 8.98 -13.78 0.29
C ASP A 156 8.58 -13.28 1.69
N GLU A 157 8.85 -12.00 2.03
CA GLU A 157 8.37 -11.38 3.27
C GLU A 157 6.84 -11.37 3.32
N ILE A 158 6.19 -10.99 2.22
CA ILE A 158 4.72 -10.96 2.15
C ILE A 158 4.12 -12.37 2.30
N GLU A 159 4.73 -13.38 1.69
CA GLU A 159 4.29 -14.77 1.83
C GLU A 159 4.44 -15.27 3.27
N GLN A 160 5.55 -14.92 3.94
CA GLN A 160 5.71 -15.21 5.36
C GLN A 160 4.65 -14.50 6.20
N ILE A 161 4.34 -13.24 5.91
CA ILE A 161 3.26 -12.51 6.57
C ILE A 161 1.91 -13.23 6.39
N LYS A 162 1.60 -13.71 5.18
CA LYS A 162 0.36 -14.45 4.90
C LYS A 162 0.30 -15.75 5.67
N SER A 163 1.41 -16.51 5.71
CA SER A 163 1.53 -17.74 6.49
C SER A 163 1.25 -17.49 7.97
N ASP A 164 1.93 -16.51 8.57
CA ASP A 164 1.73 -16.12 9.97
C ASP A 164 0.26 -15.77 10.26
N LEU A 165 -0.36 -14.96 9.39
CA LEU A 165 -1.76 -14.56 9.56
C LEU A 165 -2.74 -15.72 9.38
N ALA A 166 -2.37 -16.76 8.62
CA ALA A 166 -3.22 -17.91 8.36
C ALA A 166 -3.23 -18.93 9.52
N GLU A 167 -2.12 -19.04 10.27
CA GLU A 167 -1.96 -20.02 11.36
C GLU A 167 -3.02 -19.84 12.45
N ASP A 168 -3.24 -18.61 12.91
CA ASP A 168 -4.14 -18.30 14.02
C ASP A 168 -5.53 -17.82 13.59
N GLU A 169 -5.77 -17.58 12.31
CA GLU A 169 -7.06 -17.05 11.85
C GLU A 169 -8.16 -18.10 11.93
N THR A 170 -9.32 -17.72 12.47
CA THR A 170 -10.50 -18.59 12.60
C THR A 170 -11.63 -18.20 11.65
N ASN A 171 -11.59 -16.97 11.14
CA ASN A 171 -12.54 -16.43 10.19
C ASN A 171 -12.30 -16.97 8.78
N GLN A 172 -13.30 -17.68 8.26
CA GLN A 172 -13.24 -18.33 6.94
C GLN A 172 -13.02 -17.35 5.78
N ARG A 173 -13.44 -16.09 5.89
CA ARG A 173 -13.21 -15.08 4.84
C ARG A 173 -11.76 -14.64 4.78
N LEU A 174 -11.11 -14.52 5.94
CA LEU A 174 -9.69 -14.18 6.00
C LEU A 174 -8.82 -15.37 5.61
N LYS A 175 -9.15 -16.61 6.04
CA LYS A 175 -8.39 -17.80 5.60
C LYS A 175 -8.29 -17.92 4.07
N ARG A 176 -9.39 -17.67 3.35
CA ARG A 176 -9.40 -17.68 1.87
C ARG A 176 -8.56 -16.59 1.22
N LEU A 177 -8.23 -15.56 1.98
CA LEU A 177 -7.42 -14.44 1.53
C LEU A 177 -5.92 -14.75 1.67
N TYR A 178 -5.54 -15.74 2.48
CA TYR A 178 -4.14 -16.13 2.68
C TYR A 178 -3.73 -17.37 1.88
N GLN A 179 -4.68 -18.01 1.18
CA GLN A 179 -4.48 -19.15 0.28
C GLN A 179 -4.16 -18.69 -1.14
#